data_AF-A0A948SQG6-F1
#
_entry.id   AF-A0A948SQG6-F1
#
_cell.length_a   1.000
_cell.length_b   1.000
_cell.length_c   1.000
_cell.angle_alpha   90.00
_cell.angle_beta   90.00
_cell.angle_gamma   90.00
#
_symmetry.space_group_name_H-M   'P 1'
#
loop_
_entity.id
_entity.type
_entity.pdbx_description
1 polymer ?
#
loop_
_entity_poly.entity_id
_entity_poly.type
_entity_poly.pdbx_seq_one_letter_code
_entity_poly.pdbx_strand_id
1 'polypeptide(L)'
;MRHTPAAALIAALALSAATVAQDAPPPPPGGPGTPAGRDGAPPREGGPRGGRGQQGAAGANLEASMKAMNRSVKALKGLLSDPAKKDEALKTVSEAQRACAVCKAAPLPAKFTEKAPDAEAKARIEAEFRGDLRKNLRMLLDLEDAILAGKADEAAAILAKIEELRDHAHEEMGVD
;
A
#
# COMPACT_ATOMS: atom_id res chain seq x y z
N MET A 1 -20.45 -61.62 -4.74
CA MET A 1 -19.93 -60.31 -4.29
C MET A 1 -20.99 -59.69 -3.39
N ARG A 2 -20.71 -59.65 -2.08
CA ARG A 2 -21.65 -59.24 -1.03
C ARG A 2 -21.27 -57.84 -0.51
N HIS A 3 -22.30 -57.13 -0.04
CA HIS A 3 -22.32 -55.98 0.88
C HIS A 3 -22.31 -54.55 0.27
N THR A 4 -23.49 -53.94 0.27
CA THR A 4 -23.76 -52.51 0.57
C THR A 4 -23.41 -52.20 2.04
N PRO A 5 -23.12 -50.94 2.47
CA PRO A 5 -24.19 -49.99 2.78
C PRO A 5 -23.91 -48.49 2.53
N ALA A 6 -25.00 -47.73 2.51
CA ALA A 6 -25.07 -46.28 2.58
C ALA A 6 -24.59 -45.72 3.94
N ALA A 7 -24.05 -44.51 3.94
CA ALA A 7 -23.98 -43.65 5.12
C ALA A 7 -24.09 -42.18 4.70
N ALA A 8 -25.15 -41.53 5.18
CA ALA A 8 -25.35 -40.10 5.14
C ALA A 8 -24.53 -39.43 6.27
N LEU A 9 -24.03 -38.21 6.04
CA LEU A 9 -23.85 -37.25 7.14
C LEU A 9 -23.99 -35.81 6.62
N ILE A 10 -25.09 -35.19 7.04
CA ILE A 10 -25.33 -33.75 7.00
C ILE A 10 -24.57 -33.15 8.19
N ALA A 11 -23.75 -32.13 7.95
CA ALA A 11 -23.24 -31.28 9.02
C ALA A 11 -23.31 -29.81 8.57
N ALA A 12 -24.44 -29.19 8.90
CA ALA A 12 -24.56 -27.75 8.96
C ALA A 12 -23.73 -27.27 10.16
N LEU A 13 -22.75 -26.37 9.93
CA LEU A 13 -22.14 -25.62 11.01
C LEU A 13 -22.53 -24.15 10.90
N ALA A 14 -23.18 -23.70 11.97
CA ALA A 14 -23.82 -22.42 12.12
C ALA A 14 -22.81 -21.26 12.22
N LEU A 15 -23.13 -20.19 11.51
CA LEU A 15 -22.50 -18.88 11.60
C LEU A 15 -22.87 -18.26 12.96
N SER A 16 -21.90 -18.14 13.88
CA SER A 16 -22.09 -17.40 15.14
C SER A 16 -21.36 -16.06 15.06
N ALA A 17 -22.13 -15.00 14.85
CA ALA A 17 -21.68 -13.63 14.98
C ALA A 17 -21.60 -13.26 16.46
N ALA A 18 -20.40 -13.12 17.01
CA ALA A 18 -20.19 -12.52 18.33
C ALA A 18 -20.02 -11.01 18.14
N THR A 19 -21.09 -10.25 18.39
CA THR A 19 -21.03 -8.80 18.56
C THR A 19 -20.50 -8.49 19.96
N VAL A 20 -19.22 -8.17 20.08
CA VAL A 20 -18.67 -7.53 21.28
C VAL A 20 -19.03 -6.05 21.26
N ALA A 21 -19.94 -5.66 22.15
CA ALA A 21 -20.23 -4.27 22.46
C ALA A 21 -19.01 -3.66 23.18
N GLN A 22 -18.38 -2.65 22.57
CA GLN A 22 -17.39 -1.81 23.25
C GLN A 22 -18.12 -0.89 24.23
N ASP A 23 -17.87 -1.10 25.52
CA ASP A 23 -18.21 -0.16 26.58
C ASP A 23 -17.27 1.05 26.47
N ALA A 24 -17.81 2.22 26.16
CA ALA A 24 -17.04 3.46 26.04
C ALA A 24 -16.93 4.12 27.43
N PRO A 25 -15.74 4.58 27.87
CA PRO A 25 -15.62 5.32 29.12
C PRO A 25 -16.32 6.69 29.02
N PRO A 26 -16.90 7.19 30.14
CA PRO A 26 -17.62 8.45 30.16
C PRO A 26 -16.70 9.66 29.94
N PRO A 27 -17.20 10.75 29.34
CA PRO A 27 -16.43 11.97 29.14
C PRO A 27 -16.13 12.67 30.49
N PRO A 28 -14.99 13.37 30.61
CA PRO A 28 -14.64 14.10 31.83
C PRO A 28 -15.58 15.31 32.04
N PRO A 29 -15.86 15.68 33.31
CA PRO A 29 -16.76 16.77 33.65
C PRO A 29 -16.16 18.14 33.27
N GLY A 30 -16.97 18.96 32.59
CA GLY A 30 -16.67 20.36 32.31
C GLY A 30 -16.67 21.18 33.59
N GLY A 31 -15.54 21.85 33.86
CA GLY A 31 -15.40 22.87 34.89
C GLY A 31 -15.39 24.29 34.29
N PRO A 32 -15.92 25.30 34.99
CA PRO A 32 -16.14 26.66 34.48
C PRO A 32 -14.90 27.54 34.65
N GLY A 33 -14.70 28.48 33.72
CA GLY A 33 -13.70 29.52 33.92
C GLY A 33 -13.30 30.28 32.66
N THR A 34 -14.18 31.15 32.18
CA THR A 34 -13.76 32.33 31.39
C THR A 34 -12.96 33.26 32.31
N PRO A 35 -11.97 33.99 31.78
CA PRO A 35 -12.16 35.43 31.80
C PRO A 35 -11.91 36.08 30.44
N ALA A 36 -12.60 37.20 30.27
CA ALA A 36 -12.69 38.01 29.09
C ALA A 36 -11.39 38.75 28.75
N GLY A 37 -11.28 39.10 27.46
CA GLY A 37 -10.77 40.41 27.03
C GLY A 37 -9.31 40.44 26.56
N ARG A 38 -9.12 40.41 25.24
CA ARG A 38 -8.27 41.40 24.58
C ARG A 38 -8.69 41.60 23.13
N ASP A 39 -9.36 42.71 22.90
CA ASP A 39 -9.61 43.32 21.60
C ASP A 39 -8.31 43.50 20.81
N GLY A 40 -8.40 43.28 19.49
CA GLY A 40 -7.45 43.83 18.52
C GLY A 40 -6.83 42.84 17.54
N ALA A 41 -7.60 42.32 16.59
CA ALA A 41 -7.06 41.92 15.29
C ALA A 41 -8.14 42.12 14.20
N PRO A 42 -7.85 42.88 13.12
CA PRO A 42 -8.81 43.06 12.03
C PRO A 42 -9.05 41.73 11.30
N PRO A 43 -10.23 41.52 10.69
CA PRO A 43 -10.49 40.35 9.86
C PRO A 43 -9.55 40.38 8.67
N ARG A 44 -8.66 39.39 8.55
CA ARG A 44 -7.78 39.27 7.39
C ARG A 44 -8.61 38.77 6.22
N GLU A 45 -9.00 39.73 5.40
CA GLU A 45 -9.59 39.64 4.07
C GLU A 45 -8.90 38.56 3.23
N GLY A 46 -9.71 37.78 2.51
CA GLY A 46 -9.23 36.79 1.56
C GLY A 46 -8.40 37.42 0.43
N GLY A 47 -7.31 36.75 0.07
CA GLY A 47 -6.53 37.02 -1.13
C GLY A 47 -6.15 35.70 -1.83
N PRO A 48 -6.14 35.65 -3.17
CA PRO A 48 -6.19 34.41 -3.94
C PRO A 48 -4.82 33.72 -4.08
N ARG A 49 -4.85 32.38 -4.00
CA ARG A 49 -4.12 31.42 -4.85
C ARG A 49 -2.74 31.88 -5.36
N GLY A 50 -1.70 31.67 -4.56
CA GLY A 50 -0.34 31.50 -5.05
C GLY A 50 -0.05 30.03 -5.36
N GLY A 51 -0.52 29.55 -6.51
CA GLY A 51 -0.16 28.24 -7.04
C GLY A 51 1.31 28.23 -7.47
N ARG A 52 2.22 27.84 -6.58
CA ARG A 52 3.62 27.58 -6.92
C ARG A 52 4.21 26.57 -5.93
N GLY A 53 4.39 25.33 -6.37
CA GLY A 53 5.17 24.35 -5.60
C GLY A 53 4.78 22.88 -5.73
N GLN A 54 3.66 22.52 -6.38
CA GLN A 54 3.22 21.11 -6.41
C GLN A 54 4.02 20.22 -7.37
N GLN A 55 4.95 20.77 -8.17
CA GLN A 55 5.80 19.98 -9.05
C GLN A 55 7.09 19.49 -8.38
N GLY A 56 7.53 20.11 -7.28
CA GLY A 56 8.70 19.66 -6.50
C GLY A 56 8.36 18.64 -5.42
N ALA A 57 7.18 18.77 -4.80
CA ALA A 57 6.75 17.88 -3.72
C ALA A 57 6.30 16.48 -4.22
N ALA A 58 5.72 16.42 -5.42
CA ALA A 58 5.23 15.15 -5.98
C ALA A 58 6.39 14.21 -6.38
N GLY A 59 7.46 14.75 -6.97
CA GLY A 59 8.66 13.97 -7.31
C GLY A 59 9.42 13.48 -6.07
N ALA A 60 9.54 14.33 -5.04
CA ALA A 60 10.13 13.94 -3.76
C ALA A 60 9.35 12.81 -3.07
N ASN A 61 8.01 12.79 -3.23
CA ASN A 61 7.16 11.73 -2.68
C ASN A 61 7.32 10.40 -3.44
N LEU A 62 7.42 10.45 -4.77
CA LEU A 62 7.64 9.25 -5.58
C LEU A 62 8.98 8.58 -5.29
N GLU A 63 10.09 9.32 -5.30
CA GLU A 63 11.42 8.75 -5.08
C GLU A 63 11.55 8.15 -3.67
N ALA A 64 11.07 8.87 -2.65
CA ALA A 64 11.07 8.38 -1.27
C ALA A 64 10.23 7.10 -1.12
N SER A 65 9.06 7.04 -1.77
CA SER A 65 8.18 5.88 -1.74
C SER A 65 8.77 4.69 -2.50
N MET A 66 9.37 4.89 -3.67
CA MET A 66 10.08 3.83 -4.40
C MET A 66 11.23 3.24 -3.57
N LYS A 67 12.02 4.11 -2.90
CA LYS A 67 13.08 3.65 -1.98
C LYS A 67 12.52 2.89 -0.78
N ALA A 68 11.41 3.35 -0.21
CA ALA A 68 10.74 2.65 0.88
C ALA A 68 10.27 1.26 0.45
N MET A 69 9.58 1.16 -0.69
CA MET A 69 9.13 -0.10 -1.27
C MET A 69 10.30 -1.06 -1.51
N ASN A 70 11.39 -0.59 -2.11
CA ASN A 70 12.55 -1.43 -2.39
C ASN A 70 13.24 -1.93 -1.10
N ARG A 71 13.33 -1.09 -0.06
CA ARG A 71 13.86 -1.53 1.23
C ARG A 71 12.99 -2.62 1.86
N SER A 72 11.68 -2.45 1.85
CA SER A 72 10.73 -3.45 2.38
C SER A 72 10.82 -4.77 1.61
N VAL A 73 10.86 -4.73 0.27
CA VAL A 73 11.04 -5.93 -0.58
C VAL A 73 12.35 -6.66 -0.26
N LYS A 74 13.46 -5.94 -0.09
CA LYS A 74 14.75 -6.54 0.30
C LYS A 74 14.71 -7.14 1.71
N ALA A 75 14.08 -6.45 2.66
CA ALA A 75 13.95 -6.94 4.03
C ALA A 75 13.15 -8.25 4.10
N LEU A 76 12.07 -8.37 3.31
CA LEU A 76 11.21 -9.56 3.28
C LEU A 76 11.98 -10.85 3.00
N LYS A 77 13.05 -10.83 2.19
CA LYS A 77 13.90 -12.01 1.93
C LYS A 77 14.43 -12.68 3.21
N GLY A 78 14.81 -11.89 4.20
CA GLY A 78 15.34 -12.39 5.47
C GLY A 78 14.28 -12.71 6.52
N LEU A 79 13.01 -12.37 6.25
CA LEU A 79 11.88 -12.58 7.15
C LEU A 79 11.07 -13.82 6.76
N LEU A 80 10.95 -14.10 5.46
CA LEU A 80 10.12 -15.20 4.94
C LEU A 80 10.65 -16.60 5.27
N SER A 81 11.94 -16.75 5.57
CA SER A 81 12.54 -18.04 5.90
C SER A 81 12.36 -18.47 7.37
N ASP A 82 11.87 -17.57 8.23
CA ASP A 82 11.71 -17.82 9.66
C ASP A 82 10.23 -17.63 10.07
N PRO A 83 9.50 -18.72 10.39
CA PRO A 83 8.12 -18.64 10.85
C PRO A 83 7.91 -17.77 12.09
N ALA A 84 8.92 -17.62 12.96
CA ALA A 84 8.84 -16.77 14.14
C ALA A 84 8.78 -15.27 13.79
N LYS A 85 9.18 -14.90 12.56
CA LYS A 85 9.14 -13.52 12.06
C LYS A 85 7.92 -13.20 11.21
N LYS A 86 6.91 -14.07 11.21
CA LYS A 86 5.67 -13.87 10.44
C LYS A 86 5.06 -12.47 10.65
N ASP A 87 4.95 -12.02 11.90
CA ASP A 87 4.34 -10.72 12.22
C ASP A 87 5.20 -9.55 11.70
N GLU A 88 6.52 -9.68 11.76
CA GLU A 88 7.46 -8.71 11.19
C GLU A 88 7.38 -8.69 9.65
N ALA A 89 7.26 -9.86 9.03
CA ALA A 89 7.06 -10.00 7.59
C ALA A 89 5.74 -9.33 7.14
N LEU A 90 4.64 -9.56 7.86
CA LEU A 90 3.35 -8.94 7.58
C LEU A 90 3.41 -7.41 7.72
N LYS A 91 4.04 -6.89 8.77
CA LYS A 91 4.24 -5.44 8.90
C LYS A 91 5.06 -4.89 7.72
N THR A 92 6.12 -5.58 7.32
CA THR A 92 6.99 -5.17 6.23
C THR A 92 6.27 -5.21 4.88
N VAL A 93 5.40 -6.19 4.63
CA VAL A 93 4.60 -6.24 3.39
C VAL A 93 3.57 -5.11 3.36
N SER A 94 2.93 -4.78 4.48
CA SER A 94 2.01 -3.62 4.55
C SER A 94 2.72 -2.29 4.29
N GLU A 95 3.97 -2.15 4.73
CA GLU A 95 4.81 -0.98 4.41
C GLU A 95 5.10 -0.90 2.89
N ALA A 96 5.45 -2.02 2.26
CA ALA A 96 5.65 -2.10 0.82
C ALA A 96 4.37 -1.75 0.04
N GLN A 97 3.21 -2.28 0.45
CA GLN A 97 1.91 -1.99 -0.17
C GLN A 97 1.56 -0.51 -0.07
N ARG A 98 1.77 0.12 1.11
CA ARG A 98 1.53 1.55 1.32
C ARG A 98 2.42 2.39 0.39
N ALA A 99 3.72 2.08 0.34
CA ALA A 99 4.65 2.78 -0.53
C ALA A 99 4.28 2.61 -2.02
N CYS A 100 3.90 1.40 -2.44
CA CYS A 100 3.44 1.11 -3.80
C CYS A 100 2.17 1.91 -4.16
N ALA A 101 1.22 2.00 -3.24
CA ALA A 101 -0.01 2.78 -3.44
C ALA A 101 0.29 4.27 -3.64
N VAL A 102 1.25 4.83 -2.89
CA VAL A 102 1.71 6.20 -3.07
C VAL A 102 2.39 6.39 -4.42
N CYS A 103 3.30 5.50 -4.82
CA CYS A 103 3.95 5.54 -6.12
C CYS A 103 2.93 5.54 -7.27
N LYS A 104 1.91 4.68 -7.19
CA LYS A 104 0.87 4.53 -8.22
C LYS A 104 0.02 5.80 -8.38
N ALA A 105 -0.18 6.54 -7.29
CA ALA A 105 -0.93 7.79 -7.28
C ALA A 105 -0.08 9.00 -7.71
N ALA A 106 1.24 8.87 -7.73
CA ALA A 106 2.14 9.95 -8.12
C ALA A 106 2.10 10.19 -9.64
N PRO A 107 2.27 11.45 -10.09
CA PRO A 107 2.53 11.73 -11.48
C PRO A 107 3.90 11.18 -11.88
N LEU A 108 4.01 10.71 -13.12
CA LEU A 108 5.30 10.31 -13.67
C LEU A 108 6.20 11.55 -13.86
N PRO A 109 7.45 11.55 -13.40
CA PRO A 109 8.36 12.67 -13.61
C PRO A 109 8.61 12.96 -15.10
N ALA A 110 8.59 14.25 -15.47
CA ALA A 110 8.68 14.69 -16.87
C ALA A 110 9.88 14.09 -17.63
N LYS A 111 11.03 13.91 -16.97
CA LYS A 111 12.25 13.28 -17.52
C LYS A 111 12.03 11.93 -18.22
N PHE A 112 11.00 11.18 -17.81
CA PHE A 112 10.66 9.88 -18.41
C PHE A 112 9.76 9.98 -19.65
N THR A 113 9.20 11.16 -19.90
CA THR A 113 8.30 11.43 -21.04
C THR A 113 8.84 12.51 -21.98
N GLU A 114 9.96 13.15 -21.64
CA GLU A 114 10.60 14.22 -22.41
C GLU A 114 10.98 13.81 -23.83
N LYS A 115 11.39 12.55 -24.02
CA LYS A 115 11.79 11.99 -25.31
C LYS A 115 10.63 11.40 -26.11
N ALA A 116 9.41 11.40 -25.58
CA ALA A 116 8.25 10.87 -26.28
C ALA A 116 7.88 11.80 -27.46
N PRO A 117 7.63 11.25 -28.67
CA PRO A 117 7.45 12.05 -29.89
C PRO A 117 6.17 12.89 -29.90
N ASP A 118 5.11 12.41 -29.24
CA ASP A 118 3.79 13.03 -29.23
C ASP A 118 3.04 12.77 -27.90
N ALA A 119 1.84 13.34 -27.78
CA ALA A 119 1.02 13.20 -26.58
C ALA A 119 0.49 11.76 -26.37
N GLU A 120 0.31 10.98 -27.44
CA GLU A 120 -0.17 9.60 -27.33
C GLU A 120 0.91 8.70 -26.73
N ALA A 121 2.15 8.84 -27.18
CA ALA A 121 3.31 8.14 -26.63
C ALA A 121 3.50 8.46 -25.14
N LYS A 122 3.35 9.74 -24.73
CA LYS A 122 3.39 10.13 -23.31
C LYS A 122 2.30 9.43 -22.49
N ALA A 123 1.07 9.41 -23.00
CA ALA A 123 -0.05 8.75 -22.32
C ALA A 123 0.16 7.24 -22.19
N ARG A 124 0.76 6.58 -23.19
CA ARG A 124 1.11 5.15 -23.13
C ARG A 124 2.14 4.87 -22.03
N ILE A 125 3.24 5.63 -21.97
CA ILE A 125 4.26 5.49 -20.93
C ILE A 125 3.65 5.67 -19.53
N GLU A 126 2.80 6.70 -19.34
CA GLU A 126 2.12 6.91 -18.05
C GLU A 126 1.16 5.77 -17.70
N ALA A 127 0.46 5.20 -18.69
CA ALA A 127 -0.46 4.08 -18.49
C ALA A 127 0.30 2.79 -18.13
N GLU A 128 1.43 2.51 -18.78
CA GLU A 128 2.31 1.38 -18.49
C GLU A 128 2.91 1.50 -17.10
N PHE A 129 3.47 2.67 -16.74
CA PHE A 129 3.98 2.96 -15.40
C PHE A 129 2.93 2.66 -14.30
N ARG A 130 1.70 3.15 -14.47
CA ARG A 130 0.59 2.86 -13.54
C ARG A 130 0.15 1.41 -13.60
N GLY A 131 0.25 0.77 -14.76
CA GLY A 131 -0.06 -0.63 -15.00
C GLY A 131 0.85 -1.55 -14.21
N ASP A 132 2.16 -1.31 -14.27
CA ASP A 132 3.14 -2.14 -13.57
C ASP A 132 3.09 -1.95 -12.06
N LEU A 133 2.89 -0.72 -11.57
CA LEU A 133 2.65 -0.50 -10.15
C LEU A 133 1.36 -1.18 -9.65
N ARG A 134 0.33 -1.28 -10.50
CA ARG A 134 -0.89 -2.04 -10.16
C ARG A 134 -0.63 -3.55 -10.11
N LYS A 135 0.15 -4.09 -11.05
CA LYS A 135 0.57 -5.51 -11.04
C LYS A 135 1.39 -5.79 -9.78
N ASN A 136 2.35 -4.94 -9.45
CA ASN A 136 3.17 -5.05 -8.26
C ASN A 136 2.33 -5.03 -6.98
N LEU A 137 1.38 -4.09 -6.87
CA LEU A 137 0.47 -4.04 -5.72
C LEU A 137 -0.37 -5.33 -5.55
N ARG A 138 -0.81 -5.95 -6.65
CA ARG A 138 -1.53 -7.25 -6.59
C ARG A 138 -0.62 -8.35 -6.06
N MET A 139 0.59 -8.47 -6.58
CA MET A 139 1.55 -9.47 -6.08
C MET A 139 1.92 -9.25 -4.61
N LEU A 140 1.96 -8.00 -4.14
CA LEU A 140 2.16 -7.71 -2.72
C LEU A 140 0.98 -8.14 -1.84
N LEU A 141 -0.24 -8.17 -2.37
CA LEU A 141 -1.41 -8.73 -1.68
C LEU A 141 -1.36 -10.26 -1.70
N ASP A 142 -1.02 -10.86 -2.84
CA ASP A 142 -0.83 -12.32 -2.95
C ASP A 142 0.29 -12.80 -1.99
N LEU A 143 1.35 -12.01 -1.84
CA LEU A 143 2.44 -12.26 -0.90
C LEU A 143 1.95 -12.23 0.56
N GLU A 144 1.11 -11.24 0.92
CA GLU A 144 0.49 -11.15 2.23
C GLU A 144 -0.36 -12.39 2.54
N ASP A 145 -1.18 -12.83 1.58
CA ASP A 145 -1.99 -14.04 1.68
C ASP A 145 -1.13 -15.29 1.87
N ALA A 146 -0.03 -15.42 1.14
CA ALA A 146 0.91 -16.54 1.29
C ALA A 146 1.58 -16.57 2.67
N ILE A 147 1.97 -15.40 3.20
CA ILE A 147 2.53 -15.27 4.56
C ILE A 147 1.46 -15.65 5.61
N LEU A 148 0.23 -15.14 5.46
CA LEU A 148 -0.89 -15.47 6.35
C LEU A 148 -1.17 -16.97 6.36
N ALA A 149 -1.11 -17.62 5.20
CA ALA A 149 -1.28 -19.06 5.04
C ALA A 149 -0.07 -19.89 5.49
N GLY A 150 1.05 -19.28 5.88
CA GLY A 150 2.27 -19.98 6.31
C GLY A 150 3.01 -20.68 5.16
N LYS A 151 2.76 -20.30 3.92
CA LYS A 151 3.35 -20.91 2.73
C LYS A 151 4.64 -20.20 2.33
N ALA A 152 5.72 -20.47 3.06
CA ALA A 152 7.00 -19.79 2.91
C ALA A 152 7.58 -19.89 1.48
N ASP A 153 7.50 -21.08 0.84
CA ASP A 153 8.01 -21.27 -0.53
C ASP A 153 7.21 -20.47 -1.57
N GLU A 154 5.88 -20.42 -1.42
CA GLU A 154 5.01 -19.62 -2.29
C GLU A 154 5.29 -18.13 -2.11
N ALA A 155 5.44 -17.67 -0.86
CA ALA A 155 5.79 -16.30 -0.54
C ALA A 155 7.16 -15.91 -1.15
N ALA A 156 8.16 -16.77 -1.06
CA ALA A 156 9.47 -16.54 -1.66
C ALA A 156 9.40 -16.46 -3.20
N ALA A 157 8.60 -17.33 -3.83
CA ALA A 157 8.38 -17.30 -5.28
C ALA A 157 7.66 -16.03 -5.75
N ILE A 158 6.67 -15.55 -5.00
CA ILE A 158 5.99 -14.28 -5.29
C ILE A 158 6.97 -13.12 -5.13
N LEU A 159 7.79 -13.12 -4.08
CA LEU A 159 8.79 -12.08 -3.85
C LEU A 159 9.81 -12.00 -5.00
N ALA A 160 10.25 -13.14 -5.53
CA ALA A 160 11.14 -13.17 -6.71
C ALA A 160 10.47 -12.54 -7.94
N LYS A 161 9.19 -12.85 -8.20
CA LYS A 161 8.43 -12.23 -9.31
C LYS A 161 8.24 -10.72 -9.14
N ILE A 162 8.11 -10.24 -7.91
CA ILE A 162 8.05 -8.80 -7.61
C ILE A 162 9.38 -8.12 -8.01
N GLU A 163 10.51 -8.76 -7.74
CA GLU A 163 11.83 -8.24 -8.13
C GLU A 163 12.03 -8.26 -9.64
N GLU A 164 11.66 -9.36 -10.31
CA GLU A 164 11.72 -9.47 -11.77
C GLU A 164 10.87 -8.38 -12.45
N LEU A 165 9.64 -8.15 -11.98
CA LEU A 165 8.78 -7.10 -12.51
C LEU A 165 9.39 -5.71 -12.28
N ARG A 166 9.98 -5.47 -11.10
CA ARG A 166 10.64 -4.20 -10.79
C ARG A 166 11.79 -3.96 -11.77
N ASP A 167 12.65 -4.96 -11.95
CA ASP A 167 13.86 -4.82 -12.75
C ASP A 167 13.51 -4.59 -14.22
N HIS A 168 12.54 -5.33 -14.76
CA HIS A 168 11.99 -5.07 -16.09
C HIS A 168 11.41 -3.65 -16.22
N ALA A 169 10.59 -3.21 -15.27
CA ALA A 169 9.98 -1.88 -15.32
C ALA A 169 11.03 -0.76 -15.18
N HIS A 170 12.10 -0.99 -14.43
CA HIS A 170 13.22 -0.07 -14.30
C HIS A 170 14.02 0.04 -15.60
N GLU A 171 14.32 -1.10 -16.25
CA GLU A 171 15.00 -1.17 -17.55
C GLU A 171 14.23 -0.41 -18.65
N GLU A 172 12.93 -0.69 -18.78
CA GLU A 172 12.06 0.00 -19.76
C GLU A 172 12.00 1.53 -19.53
N MET A 173 12.15 1.95 -18.27
CA MET A 173 12.15 3.36 -17.88
C MET A 173 13.55 4.00 -17.91
N GLY A 174 14.60 3.23 -18.21
CA GLY A 174 15.99 3.68 -18.20
C GLY A 174 16.49 4.11 -16.82
N VAL A 175 16.09 3.38 -15.77
CA VAL A 175 16.50 3.60 -14.38
C VAL A 175 17.30 2.39 -13.89
N ASP A 176 18.48 2.62 -13.32
CA ASP A 176 19.30 1.59 -12.66
C ASP A 176 19.08 1.57 -11.13
#